data_AF-X0RP92-F1
#
_entry.id   AF-X0RP92-F1
#
_cell.length_a   1.000
_cell.length_b   1.000
_cell.length_c   1.000
_cell.angle_alpha   90.00
_cell.angle_beta   90.00
_cell.angle_gamma   90.00
#
_symmetry.space_group_name_H-M   'P 1'
#
loop_
_entity.id
_entity.type
_entity.pdbx_description
1 polymer ?
#
loop_
_entity_poly.entity_id
_entity_poly.type
_entity_poly.pdbx_seq_one_letter_code
_entity_poly.pdbx_strand_id
1 'polypeptide(L)'
;MKKKTILPKLRKIDYSNKKHRYKLNFSTRKRRMAINEGIRDEKKKTKKTLRRAAIAKKGRFNVLRIYRKYKKVNECKKITRDMRYIDKKYKLNKTKDICGKKQKGGKKQFLYNPNNPKKSFDVYIDKNPKDTINIKYTTVNDVKKTIRKLESLYKNKKYTHKRIWQVGMIMKVRLEAMKKYKRTIYKNAKNVGKRYRLANKYFKFLGKRTKRKTFKDRKKMTFKIH
;
A
#
# COMPACT_ATOMS: atom_id res chain seq x y z
N MET A 1 -16.35 -4.19 23.95
CA MET A 1 -15.46 -3.02 24.12
C MET A 1 -14.47 -2.96 22.95
N LYS A 2 -14.38 -1.82 22.22
CA LYS A 2 -13.37 -1.66 21.15
C LYS A 2 -12.00 -1.44 21.79
N LYS A 3 -11.03 -2.32 21.55
CA LYS A 3 -9.63 -2.11 22.00
C LYS A 3 -9.14 -0.78 21.43
N LYS A 4 -8.80 0.18 22.31
CA LYS A 4 -8.10 1.41 21.93
C LYS A 4 -6.76 1.01 21.32
N THR A 5 -6.54 1.33 20.04
CA THR A 5 -5.24 1.18 19.39
C THR A 5 -4.27 2.19 19.99
N ILE A 6 -3.31 1.72 20.79
CA ILE A 6 -2.23 2.54 21.33
C ILE A 6 -1.21 2.74 20.21
N LEU A 7 -0.99 3.99 19.79
CA LEU A 7 0.05 4.32 18.83
C LEU A 7 1.43 4.10 19.48
N PRO A 8 2.41 3.56 18.73
CA PRO A 8 3.76 3.36 19.25
C PRO A 8 4.38 4.72 19.63
N LYS A 9 5.05 4.77 20.79
CA LYS A 9 5.80 5.96 21.22
C LYS A 9 6.92 6.24 20.22
N LEU A 10 7.00 7.48 19.72
CA LEU A 10 8.06 7.90 18.82
C LEU A 10 9.41 7.89 19.53
N ARG A 11 10.46 7.44 18.83
CA ARG A 11 11.84 7.50 19.36
C ARG A 11 12.24 8.95 19.62
N LYS A 12 12.75 9.24 20.83
CA LYS A 12 13.37 10.54 21.15
C LYS A 12 14.54 10.79 20.19
N ILE A 13 14.56 11.95 19.55
CA ILE A 13 15.65 12.35 18.66
C ILE A 13 16.70 13.05 19.50
N ASP A 14 17.89 12.47 19.57
CA ASP A 14 19.03 13.10 20.21
C ASP A 14 19.74 14.07 19.24
N TYR A 15 20.04 15.27 19.75
CA TYR A 15 20.70 16.36 19.05
C TYR A 15 21.98 16.83 19.75
N SER A 16 22.44 16.13 20.80
CA SER A 16 23.67 16.40 21.55
C SER A 16 24.88 16.54 20.63
N ASN A 17 25.06 15.58 19.72
CA ASN A 17 26.22 15.48 18.85
C ASN A 17 26.14 16.31 17.55
N LYS A 18 25.19 17.26 17.43
CA LYS A 18 25.02 18.07 16.21
C LYS A 18 25.44 19.51 16.40
N LYS A 19 26.45 19.93 15.63
CA LYS A 19 26.98 21.30 15.63
C LYS A 19 26.00 22.29 15.01
N HIS A 20 25.34 21.93 13.91
CA HIS A 20 24.37 22.78 13.23
C HIS A 20 22.99 22.14 13.17
N ARG A 21 22.00 22.87 13.69
CA ARG A 21 20.59 22.44 13.66
C ARG A 21 19.87 23.08 12.48
N TYR A 22 19.09 22.28 11.76
CA TYR A 22 18.23 22.80 10.70
C TYR A 22 16.93 23.32 11.30
N LYS A 23 16.70 24.64 11.23
CA LYS A 23 15.41 25.27 11.52
C LYS A 23 15.05 26.25 10.39
N LEU A 24 13.76 26.37 10.08
CA LEU A 24 13.27 27.19 8.96
C LEU A 24 13.34 28.70 9.23
N ASN A 25 13.37 29.09 10.50
CA ASN A 25 13.59 30.47 10.93
C ASN A 25 15.06 30.89 10.86
N PHE A 26 16.01 29.95 10.74
CA PHE A 26 17.42 30.28 10.63
C PHE A 26 17.79 30.87 9.27
N SER A 27 18.87 31.65 9.24
CA SER A 27 19.43 32.23 8.02
C SER A 27 19.81 31.16 7.00
N THR A 28 19.84 31.53 5.71
CA THR A 28 20.17 30.59 4.63
C THR A 28 21.54 29.95 4.81
N ARG A 29 22.53 30.71 5.31
CA ARG A 29 23.87 30.19 5.64
C ARG A 29 23.79 29.10 6.71
N LYS A 30 23.13 29.36 7.84
CA LYS A 30 22.95 28.39 8.94
C LYS A 30 22.23 27.12 8.47
N ARG A 31 21.17 27.27 7.65
CA ARG A 31 20.45 26.12 7.07
C ARG A 31 21.35 25.28 6.16
N ARG A 32 22.13 25.90 5.29
CA ARG A 32 23.07 25.20 4.39
C ARG A 32 24.19 24.48 5.14
N MET A 33 24.70 25.05 6.23
CA MET A 33 25.67 24.37 7.11
C MET A 33 25.07 23.08 7.71
N ALA A 34 23.87 23.17 8.29
CA ALA A 34 23.15 22.01 8.83
C ALA A 34 22.77 20.95 7.76
N ILE A 35 22.54 21.38 6.52
CA ILE A 35 22.33 20.47 5.39
C ILE A 35 23.61 19.69 5.08
N ASN A 36 24.74 20.39 4.94
CA ASN A 36 26.02 19.78 4.62
C ASN A 36 26.50 18.82 5.70
N GLU A 37 26.42 19.23 6.97
CA GLU A 37 26.72 18.38 8.12
C GLU A 37 25.84 17.13 8.10
N GLY A 38 24.51 17.30 8.01
CA GLY A 38 23.60 16.16 8.01
C GLY A 38 23.75 15.20 6.81
N ILE A 39 24.32 15.65 5.68
CA ILE A 39 24.67 14.76 4.55
C ILE A 39 25.96 13.97 4.87
N ARG A 40 26.96 14.63 5.46
CA ARG A 40 28.20 13.97 5.89
C ARG A 40 27.93 12.91 6.97
N ASP A 41 27.06 13.22 7.93
CA ASP A 41 26.68 12.29 8.99
C ASP A 41 25.95 11.08 8.43
N GLU A 42 25.02 11.29 7.48
CA GLU A 42 24.30 10.20 6.82
C GLU A 42 25.27 9.30 6.02
N LYS A 43 26.27 9.91 5.34
CA LYS A 43 27.36 9.17 4.70
C LYS A 43 28.11 8.30 5.72
N LYS A 44 28.57 8.88 6.84
CA LYS A 44 29.31 8.16 7.89
C LYS A 44 28.48 7.01 8.46
N LYS A 45 27.22 7.27 8.82
CA LYS A 45 26.32 6.28 9.43
C LYS A 45 25.97 5.14 8.49
N THR A 46 25.71 5.42 7.22
CA THR A 46 25.21 4.42 6.25
C THR A 46 26.29 3.85 5.34
N LYS A 47 27.54 4.31 5.48
CA LYS A 47 28.67 4.00 4.60
C LYS A 47 28.37 4.21 3.10
N LYS A 48 27.43 5.10 2.77
CA LYS A 48 27.01 5.41 1.38
C LYS A 48 27.90 6.46 0.74
N THR A 49 27.86 6.52 -0.60
CA THR A 49 28.48 7.64 -1.33
C THR A 49 27.83 8.98 -0.96
N LEU A 50 28.60 10.05 -1.06
CA LEU A 50 28.14 11.40 -0.70
C LEU A 50 26.92 11.83 -1.54
N ARG A 51 26.88 11.43 -2.82
CA ARG A 51 25.74 11.63 -3.71
C ARG A 51 24.48 10.91 -3.23
N ARG A 52 24.59 9.66 -2.78
CA ARG A 52 23.45 8.88 -2.25
C ARG A 52 22.94 9.46 -0.92
N ALA A 53 23.83 9.93 -0.05
CA ALA A 53 23.46 10.63 1.18
C ALA A 53 22.72 11.96 0.88
N ALA A 54 23.17 12.72 -0.12
CA ALA A 54 22.50 13.92 -0.59
C ALA A 54 21.09 13.64 -1.15
N ILE A 55 20.93 12.56 -1.92
CA ILE A 55 19.62 12.10 -2.41
C ILE A 55 18.68 11.77 -1.24
N ALA A 56 19.17 11.05 -0.21
CA ALA A 56 18.37 10.73 0.97
C ALA A 56 17.93 11.99 1.73
N LYS A 57 18.85 12.96 1.93
CA LYS A 57 18.54 14.25 2.57
C LYS A 57 17.52 15.04 1.76
N LYS A 58 17.68 15.11 0.44
CA LYS A 58 16.73 15.72 -0.49
C LYS A 58 15.35 15.06 -0.41
N GLY A 59 15.29 13.73 -0.30
CA GLY A 59 14.06 12.97 -0.09
C GLY A 59 13.32 13.39 1.18
N ARG A 60 14.02 13.53 2.31
CA ARG A 60 13.45 14.02 3.58
C ARG A 60 12.86 15.43 3.44
N PHE A 61 13.54 16.33 2.74
CA PHE A 61 13.02 17.67 2.45
C PHE A 61 11.82 17.66 1.50
N ASN A 62 11.80 16.74 0.53
CA ASN A 62 10.64 16.59 -0.36
C ASN A 62 9.38 16.21 0.43
N VAL A 63 9.50 15.24 1.36
CA VAL A 63 8.40 14.88 2.26
C VAL A 63 7.97 16.11 3.08
N LEU A 64 8.93 16.84 3.67
CA LEU A 64 8.65 18.00 4.50
C LEU A 64 7.90 19.12 3.76
N ARG A 65 8.29 19.41 2.50
CA ARG A 65 7.63 20.45 1.70
C ARG A 65 6.26 20.02 1.18
N ILE A 66 6.01 18.72 0.97
CA ILE A 66 4.69 18.21 0.57
C ILE A 66 3.65 18.52 1.66
N TYR A 67 3.97 18.26 2.92
CA TYR A 67 3.08 18.59 4.05
C TYR A 67 2.84 20.10 4.21
N ARG A 68 3.77 20.94 3.75
CA ARG A 68 3.68 22.41 3.83
C ARG A 68 3.12 23.05 2.56
N LYS A 69 2.96 22.27 1.49
CA LYS A 69 2.69 22.73 0.13
C LYS A 69 1.54 23.74 0.05
N TYR A 70 0.46 23.49 0.78
CA TYR A 70 -0.74 24.33 0.78
C TYR A 70 -0.91 25.12 2.08
N LYS A 71 -0.48 24.58 3.23
CA LYS A 71 -0.70 25.20 4.55
C LYS A 71 0.30 26.31 4.86
N LYS A 72 1.55 26.18 4.39
CA LYS A 72 2.66 27.08 4.72
C LYS A 72 3.54 27.30 3.50
N VAL A 73 3.02 28.02 2.52
CA VAL A 73 3.63 28.20 1.19
C VAL A 73 5.04 28.81 1.30
N ASN A 74 5.24 29.80 2.16
CA ASN A 74 6.55 30.45 2.34
C ASN A 74 7.60 29.49 2.92
N GLU A 75 7.23 28.63 3.87
CA GLU A 75 8.11 27.56 4.36
C GLU A 75 8.42 26.53 3.28
N CYS A 76 7.42 26.13 2.48
CA CYS A 76 7.61 25.24 1.33
C CYS A 76 8.62 25.83 0.33
N LYS A 77 8.53 27.14 0.02
CA LYS A 77 9.46 27.85 -0.86
C LYS A 77 10.88 27.87 -0.29
N LYS A 78 11.05 28.10 1.02
CA LYS A 78 12.36 28.01 1.71
C LYS A 78 12.98 26.61 1.55
N ILE A 79 12.21 25.56 1.81
CA ILE A 79 12.68 24.17 1.66
C ILE A 79 13.05 23.86 0.20
N THR A 80 12.24 24.33 -0.75
CA THR A 80 12.51 24.13 -2.19
C THR A 80 13.82 24.79 -2.62
N ARG A 81 14.14 25.99 -2.12
CA ARG A 81 15.46 26.64 -2.36
C ARG A 81 16.61 25.85 -1.76
N ASP A 82 16.43 25.32 -0.55
CA ASP A 82 17.42 24.48 0.11
C ASP A 82 17.63 23.15 -0.65
N MET A 83 16.58 22.55 -1.22
CA MET A 83 16.70 21.38 -2.11
C MET A 83 17.46 21.70 -3.40
N ARG A 84 17.20 22.86 -4.04
CA ARG A 84 17.94 23.31 -5.23
C ARG A 84 19.43 23.55 -4.94
N TYR A 85 19.76 24.00 -3.73
CA TYR A 85 21.16 24.08 -3.28
C TYR A 85 21.83 22.70 -3.28
N ILE A 86 21.14 21.66 -2.76
CA ILE A 86 21.64 20.28 -2.78
C ILE A 86 21.81 19.81 -4.24
N ASP A 87 20.85 20.12 -5.12
CA ASP A 87 20.92 19.74 -6.54
C ASP A 87 22.17 20.29 -7.22
N LYS A 88 22.41 21.60 -7.07
CA LYS A 88 23.59 22.27 -7.65
C LYS A 88 24.88 21.69 -7.08
N LYS A 89 24.97 21.54 -5.75
CA LYS A 89 26.19 21.09 -5.07
C LYS A 89 26.58 19.64 -5.41
N TYR A 90 25.60 18.76 -5.60
CA TYR A 90 25.84 17.33 -5.81
C TYR A 90 25.49 16.83 -7.21
N LYS A 91 25.28 17.75 -8.16
CA LYS A 91 24.93 17.46 -9.56
C LYS A 91 23.70 16.55 -9.70
N LEU A 92 22.62 16.83 -8.96
CA LEU A 92 21.38 16.04 -8.95
C LEU A 92 20.32 16.64 -9.89
N ASN A 93 19.26 15.87 -10.16
CA ASN A 93 18.13 16.31 -10.98
C ASN A 93 17.44 17.55 -10.40
N LYS A 94 17.12 18.52 -11.26
CA LYS A 94 16.54 19.82 -10.90
C LYS A 94 15.22 19.69 -10.12
N THR A 95 15.15 20.30 -8.93
CA THR A 95 13.92 20.34 -8.13
C THR A 95 12.89 21.33 -8.70
N LYS A 96 11.74 20.80 -9.13
CA LYS A 96 10.55 21.56 -9.55
C LYS A 96 9.90 22.26 -8.35
N ASP A 97 9.33 23.45 -8.58
CA ASP A 97 8.54 24.16 -7.58
C ASP A 97 7.09 23.65 -7.59
N ILE A 98 6.63 23.21 -6.42
CA ILE A 98 5.30 22.65 -6.19
C ILE A 98 4.48 23.48 -5.20
N CYS A 99 5.07 24.51 -4.58
CA CYS A 99 4.45 25.23 -3.46
C CYS A 99 3.24 26.05 -3.93
N GLY A 100 2.10 25.94 -3.26
CA GLY A 100 0.85 26.63 -3.63
C GLY A 100 0.16 26.11 -4.89
N LYS A 101 0.79 25.24 -5.68
CA LYS A 101 0.23 24.76 -6.96
C LYS A 101 -0.71 23.58 -6.74
N LYS A 102 -2.00 23.75 -7.02
CA LYS A 102 -2.91 22.61 -7.22
C LYS A 102 -2.40 21.81 -8.43
N GLN A 103 -2.18 20.50 -8.26
CA GLN A 103 -1.90 19.66 -9.42
C GLN A 103 -3.21 19.54 -10.20
N LYS A 104 -3.25 20.02 -11.45
CA LYS A 104 -4.27 19.57 -12.40
C LYS A 104 -4.06 18.05 -12.54
N GLY A 105 -5.04 17.25 -12.12
CA GLY A 105 -4.96 15.81 -12.20
C GLY A 105 -4.79 15.42 -13.66
N GLY A 106 -3.59 14.99 -14.07
CA GLY A 106 -3.42 14.34 -15.36
C GLY A 106 -4.22 13.04 -15.41
N LYS A 107 -4.46 12.52 -16.63
CA LYS A 107 -5.01 11.16 -16.81
C LYS A 107 -4.26 10.22 -15.87
N LYS A 108 -4.97 9.58 -14.93
CA LYS A 108 -4.40 8.60 -14.00
C LYS A 108 -3.99 7.37 -14.83
N GLN A 109 -2.81 7.41 -15.42
CA GLN A 109 -2.22 6.22 -16.02
C GLN A 109 -1.79 5.34 -14.85
N PHE A 110 -2.47 4.21 -14.68
CA PHE A 110 -1.97 3.16 -13.80
C PHE A 110 -0.57 2.80 -14.28
N LEU A 111 0.43 2.82 -13.39
CA LEU A 111 1.80 2.42 -13.69
C LEU A 111 1.85 0.89 -13.87
N TYR A 112 1.21 0.40 -14.93
CA TYR A 112 1.31 -0.97 -15.39
C TYR A 112 2.51 -1.05 -16.33
N ASN A 113 3.56 -1.74 -15.91
CA ASN A 113 4.71 -2.04 -16.77
C ASN A 113 4.48 -3.40 -17.44
N PRO A 114 4.08 -3.45 -18.73
CA PRO A 114 3.76 -4.70 -19.41
C PRO A 114 4.95 -5.67 -19.49
N ASN A 115 6.17 -5.15 -19.50
CA ASN A 115 7.38 -5.95 -19.66
C ASN A 115 7.95 -6.46 -18.32
N ASN A 116 7.59 -5.83 -17.20
CA ASN A 116 8.01 -6.27 -15.87
C ASN A 116 6.96 -5.94 -14.80
N PRO A 117 6.00 -6.86 -14.58
CA PRO A 117 4.90 -6.66 -13.62
C PRO A 117 5.34 -6.43 -12.17
N LYS A 118 6.58 -6.80 -11.79
CA LYS A 118 7.13 -6.56 -10.44
C LYS A 118 7.46 -5.08 -10.18
N LYS A 119 7.62 -4.27 -11.24
CA LYS A 119 7.86 -2.81 -11.15
C LYS A 119 6.57 -2.00 -10.99
N SER A 120 5.40 -2.62 -11.15
CA SER A 120 4.10 -1.99 -10.95
C SER A 120 3.85 -1.79 -9.45
N PHE A 121 3.65 -0.53 -9.05
CA PHE A 121 3.62 -0.09 -7.65
C PHE A 121 2.29 -0.34 -6.91
N ASP A 122 1.24 -0.79 -7.63
CA ASP A 122 -0.09 -0.95 -7.05
C ASP A 122 -0.28 -2.36 -6.48
N VAL A 123 -0.68 -2.42 -5.21
CA VAL A 123 -0.98 -3.65 -4.46
C VAL A 123 -2.13 -4.44 -5.11
N TYR A 124 -2.92 -3.78 -5.97
CA TYR A 124 -4.07 -4.36 -6.67
C TYR A 124 -3.88 -4.58 -8.18
N ILE A 125 -2.66 -4.43 -8.72
CA ILE A 125 -2.37 -4.82 -10.10
C ILE A 125 -2.12 -6.35 -10.15
N ASP A 126 -2.93 -7.04 -10.94
CA ASP A 126 -2.71 -8.45 -11.22
C ASP A 126 -1.42 -8.61 -12.04
N LYS A 127 -0.44 -9.33 -11.48
CA LYS A 127 0.90 -9.48 -12.07
C LYS A 127 0.90 -10.40 -13.29
N ASN A 128 -0.19 -11.12 -13.51
CA ASN A 128 -0.44 -11.91 -14.70
C ASN A 128 -1.95 -12.00 -14.93
N PRO A 129 -2.54 -11.36 -15.96
CA PRO A 129 -3.99 -11.35 -16.17
C PRO A 129 -4.60 -12.75 -16.39
N LYS A 130 -3.79 -13.77 -16.75
CA LYS A 130 -4.23 -15.17 -16.85
C LYS A 130 -4.60 -15.78 -15.47
N ASP A 131 -4.14 -15.19 -14.37
CA ASP A 131 -4.32 -15.67 -13.01
C ASP A 131 -5.56 -15.07 -12.30
N THR A 132 -6.26 -14.13 -12.96
CA THR A 132 -7.52 -13.55 -12.45
C THR A 132 -8.67 -14.56 -12.57
N ILE A 133 -9.33 -14.85 -11.45
CA ILE A 133 -10.59 -15.60 -11.41
C ILE A 133 -11.72 -14.61 -11.17
N ASN A 134 -12.57 -14.39 -12.18
CA ASN A 134 -13.75 -13.54 -12.03
C ASN A 134 -14.73 -14.15 -11.00
N ILE A 135 -15.04 -13.38 -9.94
CA ILE A 135 -15.92 -13.73 -8.83
C ILE A 135 -17.20 -12.90 -8.93
N LYS A 136 -18.37 -13.53 -8.98
CA LYS A 136 -19.66 -12.85 -8.80
C LYS A 136 -20.23 -13.18 -7.42
N TYR A 137 -20.66 -12.16 -6.68
CA TYR A 137 -21.26 -12.31 -5.33
C TYR A 137 -22.46 -11.36 -5.11
N THR A 138 -23.05 -10.92 -6.21
CA THR A 138 -24.17 -9.97 -6.31
C THR A 138 -25.51 -10.54 -5.88
N THR A 139 -25.67 -11.86 -5.85
CA THR A 139 -26.86 -12.56 -5.34
C THR A 139 -26.43 -13.83 -4.60
N VAL A 140 -27.37 -14.50 -3.92
CA VAL A 140 -27.08 -15.81 -3.29
C VAL A 140 -26.72 -16.85 -4.35
N ASN A 141 -27.42 -16.83 -5.49
CA ASN A 141 -27.15 -17.74 -6.61
C ASN A 141 -25.77 -17.48 -7.22
N ASP A 142 -25.33 -16.23 -7.33
CA ASP A 142 -23.98 -15.91 -7.80
C ASP A 142 -22.90 -16.46 -6.86
N VAL A 143 -23.12 -16.37 -5.54
CA VAL A 143 -22.20 -16.97 -4.57
C VAL A 143 -22.17 -18.49 -4.72
N LYS A 144 -23.33 -19.15 -4.90
CA LYS A 144 -23.40 -20.60 -5.17
C LYS A 144 -22.64 -20.97 -6.45
N LYS A 145 -22.89 -20.27 -7.56
CA LYS A 145 -22.22 -20.48 -8.86
C LYS A 145 -20.71 -20.25 -8.77
N THR A 146 -20.28 -19.18 -8.10
CA THR A 146 -18.86 -18.87 -7.87
C THR A 146 -18.18 -19.97 -7.06
N ILE A 147 -18.80 -20.48 -5.99
CA ILE A 147 -18.23 -21.58 -5.20
C ILE A 147 -18.07 -22.84 -6.07
N ARG A 148 -19.09 -23.22 -6.84
CA ARG A 148 -19.00 -24.37 -7.77
C ARG A 148 -17.87 -24.19 -8.78
N LYS A 149 -17.72 -22.99 -9.35
CA LYS A 149 -16.64 -22.65 -10.27
C LYS A 149 -15.27 -22.83 -9.59
N LEU A 150 -15.09 -22.32 -8.36
CA LEU A 150 -13.84 -22.46 -7.62
C LEU A 150 -13.50 -23.93 -7.31
N GLU A 151 -14.51 -24.73 -6.95
CA GLU A 151 -14.32 -26.16 -6.72
C GLU A 151 -13.92 -26.91 -8.00
N SER A 152 -14.57 -26.63 -9.13
CA SER A 152 -14.20 -27.20 -10.43
C SER A 152 -12.76 -26.83 -10.82
N LEU A 153 -12.41 -25.55 -10.73
CA LEU A 153 -11.08 -25.03 -11.01
C LEU A 153 -9.99 -25.71 -10.16
N TYR A 154 -10.29 -25.97 -8.88
CA TYR A 154 -9.38 -26.69 -8.00
C TYR A 154 -9.24 -28.17 -8.39
N LYS A 155 -10.36 -28.88 -8.55
CA LYS A 155 -10.40 -30.32 -8.80
C LYS A 155 -9.79 -30.71 -10.16
N ASN A 156 -9.85 -29.80 -11.12
CA ASN A 156 -9.25 -29.92 -12.45
C ASN A 156 -7.77 -29.49 -12.48
N LYS A 157 -7.15 -29.23 -11.30
CA LYS A 157 -5.75 -28.79 -11.16
C LYS A 157 -5.42 -27.46 -11.85
N LYS A 158 -6.40 -26.72 -12.37
CA LYS A 158 -6.19 -25.44 -13.05
C LYS A 158 -5.63 -24.35 -12.11
N TYR A 159 -6.00 -24.40 -10.83
CA TYR A 159 -5.42 -23.53 -9.81
C TYR A 159 -5.05 -24.29 -8.55
N THR A 160 -3.99 -23.84 -7.88
CA THR A 160 -3.56 -24.38 -6.59
C THR A 160 -4.59 -24.08 -5.49
N HIS A 161 -4.63 -24.94 -4.47
CA HIS A 161 -5.49 -24.70 -3.29
C HIS A 161 -5.22 -23.35 -2.64
N LYS A 162 -3.95 -22.92 -2.60
CA LYS A 162 -3.55 -21.60 -2.07
C LYS A 162 -4.27 -20.46 -2.80
N ARG A 163 -4.33 -20.50 -4.13
CA ARG A 163 -5.02 -19.49 -4.94
C ARG A 163 -6.53 -19.50 -4.69
N ILE A 164 -7.13 -20.68 -4.66
CA ILE A 164 -8.57 -20.84 -4.37
C ILE A 164 -8.92 -20.35 -2.96
N TRP A 165 -8.07 -20.61 -1.98
CA TRP A 165 -8.20 -20.12 -0.61
C TRP A 165 -8.14 -18.59 -0.53
N GLN A 166 -7.18 -17.96 -1.21
CA GLN A 166 -7.09 -16.49 -1.30
C GLN A 166 -8.36 -15.87 -1.90
N VAL A 167 -8.85 -16.45 -2.99
CA VAL A 167 -10.07 -15.98 -3.67
C VAL A 167 -11.30 -16.15 -2.77
N GLY A 168 -11.41 -17.28 -2.06
CA GLY A 168 -12.44 -17.51 -1.04
C GLY A 168 -12.37 -16.51 0.11
N MET A 169 -11.16 -16.16 0.57
CA MET A 169 -10.93 -15.15 1.61
C MET A 169 -11.42 -13.77 1.17
N ILE A 170 -11.06 -13.33 -0.04
CA ILE A 170 -11.50 -12.04 -0.60
C ILE A 170 -13.02 -11.99 -0.69
N MET A 171 -13.66 -13.05 -1.20
CA MET A 171 -15.12 -13.12 -1.28
C MET A 171 -15.77 -12.98 0.11
N LYS A 172 -15.25 -13.67 1.14
CA LYS A 172 -15.73 -13.56 2.53
C LYS A 172 -15.57 -12.14 3.07
N VAL A 173 -14.38 -11.53 2.94
CA VAL A 173 -14.07 -10.19 3.48
C VAL A 173 -14.95 -9.13 2.82
N ARG A 174 -15.16 -9.20 1.51
CA ARG A 174 -16.04 -8.27 0.79
C ARG A 174 -17.48 -8.37 1.28
N LEU A 175 -18.02 -9.59 1.38
CA LEU A 175 -19.38 -9.82 1.88
C LEU A 175 -19.53 -9.43 3.37
N GLU A 176 -18.47 -9.55 4.16
CA GLU A 176 -18.44 -9.10 5.56
C GLU A 176 -18.54 -7.58 5.67
N ALA A 177 -17.75 -6.86 4.88
CA ALA A 177 -17.82 -5.41 4.79
C ALA A 177 -19.21 -4.95 4.32
N MET A 178 -19.78 -5.62 3.32
CA MET A 178 -21.15 -5.35 2.87
C MET A 178 -22.18 -5.58 3.98
N LYS A 179 -22.04 -6.66 4.76
CA LYS A 179 -22.93 -6.94 5.89
C LYS A 179 -22.80 -5.86 6.96
N LYS A 180 -21.58 -5.47 7.32
CA LYS A 180 -21.28 -4.46 8.35
C LYS A 180 -21.87 -3.09 7.98
N TYR A 181 -21.76 -2.69 6.72
CA TYR A 181 -22.21 -1.38 6.23
C TYR A 181 -23.50 -1.45 5.43
N LYS A 182 -24.35 -2.48 5.63
CA LYS A 182 -25.64 -2.62 4.94
C LYS A 182 -26.48 -1.36 5.14
N ARG A 183 -26.63 -0.90 6.38
CA ARG A 183 -27.53 0.21 6.73
C ARG A 183 -27.08 1.57 6.17
N THR A 184 -25.80 1.74 5.82
CA THR A 184 -25.23 3.01 5.37
C THR A 184 -24.90 3.01 3.87
N ILE A 185 -23.95 2.18 3.46
CA ILE A 185 -23.38 2.18 2.09
C ILE A 185 -24.16 1.24 1.17
N TYR A 186 -24.60 0.09 1.68
CA TYR A 186 -25.21 -0.98 0.86
C TYR A 186 -26.70 -1.15 1.12
N LYS A 187 -27.45 -0.03 1.16
CA LYS A 187 -28.87 -0.01 1.56
C LYS A 187 -29.74 -0.92 0.68
N ASN A 188 -29.45 -0.96 -0.62
CA ASN A 188 -30.24 -1.70 -1.63
C ASN A 188 -29.83 -3.17 -1.76
N ALA A 189 -28.77 -3.60 -1.09
CA ALA A 189 -28.29 -4.97 -1.21
C ALA A 189 -29.21 -5.95 -0.46
N LYS A 190 -29.86 -6.84 -1.21
CA LYS A 190 -30.79 -7.86 -0.67
C LYS A 190 -30.04 -9.10 -0.17
N ASN A 191 -30.53 -9.75 0.88
CA ASN A 191 -30.01 -11.06 1.34
C ASN A 191 -28.51 -11.10 1.70
N VAL A 192 -27.88 -9.96 2.04
CA VAL A 192 -26.43 -9.89 2.33
C VAL A 192 -25.99 -10.85 3.44
N GLY A 193 -26.84 -11.02 4.46
CA GLY A 193 -26.60 -11.98 5.54
C GLY A 193 -26.47 -13.43 5.05
N LYS A 194 -27.38 -13.88 4.18
CA LYS A 194 -27.36 -15.23 3.58
C LYS A 194 -26.11 -15.43 2.72
N ARG A 195 -25.77 -14.44 1.89
CA ARG A 195 -24.55 -14.44 1.05
C ARG A 195 -23.29 -14.60 1.88
N TYR A 196 -23.13 -13.75 2.90
CA TYR A 196 -21.97 -13.81 3.81
C TYR A 196 -21.90 -15.16 4.54
N ARG A 197 -23.03 -15.67 5.04
CA ARG A 197 -23.07 -16.95 5.75
C ARG A 197 -22.57 -18.10 4.86
N LEU A 198 -23.01 -18.15 3.60
CA LEU A 198 -22.56 -19.14 2.62
C LEU A 198 -21.06 -19.02 2.32
N ALA A 199 -20.59 -17.80 2.03
CA ALA A 199 -19.16 -17.56 1.75
C ALA A 199 -18.27 -17.88 2.96
N ASN A 200 -18.72 -17.58 4.18
CA ASN A 200 -18.00 -17.89 5.41
C ASN A 200 -17.94 -19.40 5.69
N LYS A 201 -19.04 -20.14 5.44
CA LYS A 201 -19.04 -21.62 5.51
C LYS A 201 -18.01 -22.21 4.55
N TYR A 202 -17.99 -21.73 3.30
CA TYR A 202 -17.02 -22.18 2.31
C TYR A 202 -15.58 -21.84 2.68
N PHE A 203 -15.31 -20.61 3.16
CA PHE A 203 -13.97 -20.21 3.62
C PHE A 203 -13.46 -21.10 4.77
N LYS A 204 -14.33 -21.41 5.76
CA LYS A 204 -13.99 -22.35 6.85
C LYS A 204 -13.69 -23.75 6.32
N PHE A 205 -14.46 -24.23 5.34
CA PHE A 205 -14.21 -25.50 4.67
C PHE A 205 -12.85 -25.53 3.96
N LEU A 206 -12.49 -24.46 3.22
CA LEU A 206 -11.17 -24.35 2.60
C LEU A 206 -10.05 -24.34 3.65
N GLY A 207 -10.26 -23.71 4.81
CA GLY A 207 -9.35 -23.78 5.95
C GLY A 207 -9.14 -25.21 6.47
N LYS A 208 -10.21 -25.99 6.61
CA LYS A 208 -10.11 -27.42 6.95
C LYS A 208 -9.34 -28.20 5.87
N ARG A 209 -9.61 -27.92 4.59
CA ARG A 209 -8.90 -28.55 3.45
C ARG A 209 -7.40 -28.27 3.48
N THR A 210 -6.97 -27.07 3.90
CA THR A 210 -5.53 -26.72 4.02
C THR A 210 -4.77 -27.66 4.95
N LYS A 211 -5.43 -28.22 5.99
CA LYS A 211 -4.81 -29.12 6.97
C LYS A 211 -4.42 -30.49 6.40
N ARG A 212 -5.01 -30.91 5.27
CA ARG A 212 -4.62 -32.15 4.59
C ARG A 212 -3.30 -31.93 3.84
N LYS A 213 -2.41 -32.94 3.85
CA LYS A 213 -1.05 -32.82 3.28
C LYS A 213 -1.05 -33.01 1.75
N THR A 214 -1.74 -34.02 1.24
CA THR A 214 -1.69 -34.37 -0.19
C THR A 214 -2.81 -33.71 -1.02
N PHE A 215 -2.58 -33.56 -2.33
CA PHE A 215 -3.61 -33.10 -3.25
C PHE A 215 -4.78 -34.10 -3.36
N LYS A 216 -4.50 -35.40 -3.36
CA LYS A 216 -5.52 -36.47 -3.44
C LYS A 216 -6.50 -36.36 -2.28
N ASP A 217 -6.00 -36.20 -1.05
CA ASP A 217 -6.86 -36.07 0.15
C ASP A 217 -7.70 -34.79 0.13
N ARG A 218 -7.09 -33.68 -0.29
CA ARG A 218 -7.81 -32.40 -0.42
C ARG A 218 -8.91 -32.46 -1.50
N LYS A 219 -8.65 -33.16 -2.61
CA LYS A 219 -9.60 -33.34 -3.73
C LYS A 219 -10.81 -34.19 -3.34
N LYS A 220 -10.63 -35.19 -2.47
CA LYS A 220 -11.71 -36.03 -1.92
C LYS A 220 -12.72 -35.23 -1.09
N MET A 221 -12.29 -34.15 -0.43
CA MET A 221 -13.19 -33.29 0.35
C MET A 221 -14.16 -32.52 -0.55
N THR A 222 -15.46 -32.64 -0.29
CA THR A 222 -16.52 -31.95 -1.03
C THR A 222 -17.24 -30.93 -0.16
N PHE A 223 -17.52 -29.74 -0.73
CA PHE A 223 -18.36 -28.75 -0.07
C PHE A 223 -19.81 -28.92 -0.51
N LYS A 224 -20.71 -29.22 0.43
CA LYS A 224 -22.15 -29.31 0.16
C LYS A 224 -22.79 -27.92 0.21
N ILE A 225 -23.39 -27.51 -0.90
CA ILE A 225 -24.14 -26.25 -1.02
C ILE A 225 -25.61 -26.55 -0.75
N HIS A 226 -26.02 -26.43 0.51
CA HIS A 226 -27.44 -26.37 0.89
C HIS A 226 -27.89 -24.89 0.78
#